data_AF-A0A0E3NKV9-F1
#
_entry.id   AF-A0A0E3NKV9-F1
#
_cell.length_a   1.000
_cell.length_b   1.000
_cell.length_c   1.000
_cell.angle_alpha   90.00
_cell.angle_beta   90.00
_cell.angle_gamma   90.00
#
_symmetry.space_group_name_H-M   'P 1'
#
loop_
_entity.id
_entity.type
_entity.pdbx_description
1 polymer ?
#
loop_
_entity_poly.entity_id
_entity_poly.type
_entity_poly.pdbx_seq_one_letter_code
_entity_poly.pdbx_strand_id
1 'polypeptide(L)'
;MIANRKFGIGALLAAILIASMAFVPAVNAQADINASEKLDSIKINSVVDEKDRKEYYATVPHENGTQQKLYVKQWQDEVDGKQVWKFDVYEVNADGTLSTVSFGKDSYYWTDSSGIHFHFGPRDNVLLRDGSMVIIDGIAAIIAIFQPEAAGVLAAFAIAMDGVIIAVEWEESNPDGSLDVFISWTNLAKIALPGVQNISVKIGSHYYTVVF
;
A
#
# COMPACT_ATOMS: atom_id res chain seq x y z
N MET A 1 -2.68 -57.20 40.53
CA MET A 1 -3.29 -55.97 39.96
C MET A 1 -2.57 -55.66 38.66
N ILE A 2 -3.26 -55.77 37.52
CA ILE A 2 -2.72 -55.44 36.19
C ILE A 2 -3.29 -54.08 35.83
N ALA A 3 -2.44 -53.04 35.76
CA ALA A 3 -2.83 -51.72 35.30
C ALA A 3 -2.73 -51.68 33.77
N ASN A 4 -3.87 -51.86 33.11
CA ASN A 4 -4.05 -51.53 31.69
C ASN A 4 -3.93 -50.01 31.51
N ARG A 5 -2.77 -49.51 31.06
CA ARG A 5 -2.66 -48.14 30.56
C ARG A 5 -2.73 -48.16 29.04
N LYS A 6 -3.96 -48.18 28.51
CA LYS A 6 -4.22 -47.77 27.13
C LYS A 6 -4.01 -46.25 27.07
N PHE A 7 -2.76 -45.82 26.82
CA PHE A 7 -2.50 -44.44 26.44
C PHE A 7 -3.15 -44.22 25.07
N GLY A 8 -4.29 -43.54 25.06
CA GLY A 8 -5.03 -43.24 23.85
C GLY A 8 -4.21 -42.36 22.93
N ILE A 9 -4.08 -42.78 21.67
CA ILE A 9 -3.46 -42.02 20.58
C ILE A 9 -4.02 -40.58 20.49
N GLY A 10 -5.24 -40.35 20.96
CA GLY A 10 -5.86 -39.01 21.07
C GLY A 10 -5.12 -38.03 22.00
N ALA A 11 -4.49 -38.50 23.08
CA ALA A 11 -3.70 -37.63 23.97
C ALA A 11 -2.34 -37.26 23.35
N LEU A 12 -1.78 -38.14 22.52
CA LEU A 12 -0.54 -37.87 21.78
C LEU A 12 -0.78 -36.84 20.66
N LEU A 13 -1.90 -36.93 19.96
CA LEU A 13 -2.29 -35.98 18.90
C LEU A 13 -2.56 -34.57 19.47
N ALA A 14 -3.18 -34.46 20.65
CA ALA A 14 -3.37 -33.18 21.32
C ALA A 14 -2.03 -32.52 21.75
N ALA A 15 -1.06 -33.32 22.20
CA ALA A 15 0.27 -32.80 22.56
C ALA A 15 1.08 -32.34 21.33
N ILE A 16 0.94 -33.00 20.19
CA ILE A 16 1.58 -32.57 18.92
C ILE A 16 0.94 -31.27 18.41
N LEU A 17 -0.38 -31.10 18.56
CA LEU A 17 -1.05 -29.85 18.16
C LEU A 17 -0.61 -28.65 19.02
N ILE A 18 -0.41 -28.84 20.33
CA ILE A 18 0.08 -27.77 21.22
C ILE A 18 1.54 -27.42 20.93
N ALA A 19 2.37 -28.40 20.54
CA ALA A 19 3.76 -28.15 20.13
C ALA A 19 3.88 -27.48 18.75
N SER A 20 2.81 -27.46 17.95
CA SER A 20 2.81 -26.88 16.59
C SER A 20 2.50 -25.37 16.56
N MET A 21 2.13 -24.77 17.70
CA MET A 21 1.95 -23.31 17.82
C MET A 21 3.18 -22.58 18.38
N ALA A 22 4.26 -23.30 18.70
CA ALA A 22 5.43 -22.74 19.39
C ALA A 22 6.61 -22.38 18.46
N PHE A 23 6.44 -22.46 17.13
CA PHE A 23 7.46 -22.01 16.17
C PHE A 23 6.82 -21.15 15.08
N VAL A 24 6.36 -19.95 15.48
CA VAL A 24 6.48 -18.83 14.56
C VAL A 24 7.96 -18.44 14.59
N PRO A 25 8.68 -18.37 13.47
CA PRO A 25 9.93 -17.63 13.47
C PRO A 25 9.55 -16.20 13.83
N ALA A 26 9.81 -15.80 15.08
CA ALA A 26 10.08 -14.42 15.40
C ALA A 26 11.35 -14.05 14.62
N VAL A 27 11.19 -13.79 13.32
CA VAL A 27 12.16 -13.00 12.58
C VAL A 27 12.16 -11.69 13.35
N ASN A 28 13.27 -11.44 14.02
CA ASN A 28 13.52 -10.20 14.73
C ASN A 28 13.33 -9.04 13.74
N ALA A 29 12.12 -8.49 13.69
CA ALA A 29 11.85 -7.14 13.23
C ALA A 29 12.09 -6.14 14.38
N GLN A 30 12.97 -6.48 15.32
CA GLN A 30 13.69 -5.50 16.11
C GLN A 30 14.85 -4.97 15.25
N ALA A 31 14.53 -4.42 14.08
CA ALA A 31 15.40 -3.45 13.44
C ALA A 31 15.14 -2.13 14.20
N ASP A 32 16.13 -1.76 15.01
CA ASP A 32 16.32 -0.47 15.65
C ASP A 32 15.14 0.52 15.60
N ILE A 33 14.54 0.71 16.77
CA ILE A 33 13.64 1.82 17.14
C ILE A 33 14.37 3.21 17.07
N ASN A 34 15.55 3.26 16.47
CA ASN A 34 16.29 4.48 16.14
C ASN A 34 15.99 4.99 14.71
N ALA A 35 15.18 4.30 13.91
CA ALA A 35 14.68 4.78 12.61
C ALA A 35 13.68 5.96 12.71
N SER A 36 13.53 6.56 13.89
CA SER A 36 12.94 7.90 14.05
C SER A 36 13.91 9.01 13.61
N GLU A 37 15.17 8.69 13.30
CA GLU A 37 16.08 9.63 12.64
C GLU A 37 15.72 9.74 11.16
N LYS A 38 14.73 10.60 10.90
CA LYS A 38 14.50 11.25 9.60
C LYS A 38 14.31 10.27 8.45
N LEU A 39 13.16 9.57 8.45
CA LEU A 39 12.58 9.13 7.18
C LEU A 39 12.54 10.36 6.26
N ASP A 40 13.36 10.35 5.21
CA ASP A 40 13.39 11.44 4.25
C ASP A 40 11.96 11.67 3.76
N SER A 41 11.44 12.88 3.93
CA SER A 41 10.05 13.16 3.55
C SER A 41 9.90 13.00 2.03
N ILE A 42 8.77 12.45 1.56
CA ILE A 42 8.39 12.59 0.16
C ILE A 42 8.44 14.07 -0.25
N LYS A 43 9.24 14.41 -1.26
CA LYS A 43 9.35 15.77 -1.80
C LYS A 43 8.56 15.87 -3.08
N ILE A 44 7.56 16.75 -3.11
CA ILE A 44 6.75 17.03 -4.30
C ILE A 44 7.16 18.38 -4.87
N ASN A 45 7.63 18.37 -6.11
CA ASN A 45 7.95 19.57 -6.89
C ASN A 45 6.95 19.69 -8.03
N SER A 46 5.98 20.58 -7.86
CA SER A 46 4.96 20.83 -8.90
C SER A 46 5.57 21.46 -10.15
N VAL A 47 5.15 20.96 -11.31
CA VAL A 47 5.51 21.45 -12.64
C VAL A 47 4.30 22.14 -13.27
N VAL A 48 3.12 21.53 -13.13
CA VAL A 48 1.82 22.06 -13.58
C VAL A 48 0.81 21.88 -12.45
N ASP A 49 0.11 22.95 -12.09
CA ASP A 49 -0.99 22.92 -11.11
C ASP A 49 -2.17 23.74 -11.64
N GLU A 50 -2.97 23.08 -12.47
CA GLU A 50 -4.20 23.61 -13.05
C GLU A 50 -5.41 22.91 -12.40
N LYS A 51 -6.61 23.48 -12.61
CA LYS A 51 -7.84 22.97 -11.97
C LYS A 51 -8.11 21.50 -12.28
N ASP A 52 -7.89 21.11 -13.53
CA ASP A 52 -8.22 19.82 -14.12
C ASP A 52 -6.99 18.99 -14.49
N ARG A 53 -5.78 19.50 -14.22
CA ARG A 53 -4.52 18.83 -14.55
C ARG A 53 -3.42 19.17 -13.56
N LYS A 54 -2.70 18.15 -13.11
CA LYS A 54 -1.55 18.29 -12.22
C LYS A 54 -0.39 17.45 -12.71
N GLU A 55 0.81 18.02 -12.75
CA GLU A 55 2.03 17.32 -13.10
C GLU A 55 3.12 17.68 -12.10
N TYR A 56 3.81 16.70 -11.54
CA TYR A 56 4.86 16.95 -10.56
C TYR A 56 5.93 15.86 -10.55
N TYR A 57 7.10 16.22 -10.04
CA TYR A 57 8.10 15.25 -9.65
C TYR A 57 7.95 14.92 -8.17
N ALA A 58 7.87 13.63 -7.84
CA ALA A 58 7.96 13.15 -6.47
C ALA A 58 9.31 12.47 -6.24
N THR A 59 9.92 12.71 -5.09
CA THR A 59 11.07 11.95 -4.62
C THR A 59 10.63 11.20 -3.38
N VAL A 60 10.65 9.87 -3.45
CA VAL A 60 10.14 8.96 -2.42
C VAL A 60 11.30 8.15 -1.84
N PRO A 61 11.35 7.93 -0.51
CA PRO A 61 12.28 6.96 0.06
C PRO A 61 12.06 5.59 -0.54
N HIS A 62 13.15 4.98 -0.99
CA HIS A 62 13.15 3.68 -1.65
C HIS A 62 14.00 2.69 -0.85
N GLU A 63 14.02 1.42 -1.27
CA GLU A 63 14.76 0.36 -0.58
C GLU A 63 16.23 0.73 -0.33
N ASN A 64 16.79 0.18 0.74
CA ASN A 64 18.20 0.35 1.12
C ASN A 64 18.64 1.81 1.36
N GLY A 65 17.70 2.69 1.71
CA GLY A 65 17.97 4.11 1.98
C GLY A 65 18.24 4.92 0.72
N THR A 66 17.83 4.40 -0.44
CA THR A 66 17.90 5.15 -1.71
C THR A 66 16.66 6.04 -1.88
N GLN A 67 16.64 6.89 -2.91
CA GLN A 67 15.48 7.69 -3.25
C GLN A 67 15.06 7.37 -4.68
N GLN A 68 13.77 7.08 -4.87
CA GLN A 68 13.18 6.92 -6.19
C GLN A 68 12.60 8.26 -6.63
N LYS A 69 12.92 8.65 -7.87
CA LYS A 69 12.31 9.83 -8.49
C LYS A 69 11.19 9.37 -9.42
N LEU A 70 10.02 9.95 -9.22
CA LEU A 70 8.83 9.70 -10.01
C LEU A 70 8.39 10.99 -10.71
N TYR A 71 7.81 10.83 -11.89
CA TYR A 71 7.02 11.87 -12.53
C TYR A 71 5.57 11.41 -12.53
N VAL A 72 4.71 12.21 -11.92
CA VAL A 72 3.28 11.92 -11.78
C VAL A 72 2.49 12.92 -12.59
N LYS A 73 1.61 12.40 -13.43
CA LYS A 73 0.64 13.17 -14.20
C LYS A 73 -0.75 12.80 -13.73
N GLN A 74 -1.61 13.78 -13.50
CA GLN A 74 -3.01 13.59 -13.13
C GLN A 74 -3.90 14.51 -13.93
N TRP A 75 -5.07 14.02 -14.29
CA TRP A 75 -6.08 14.81 -15.00
C TRP A 75 -7.49 14.40 -14.58
N GLN A 76 -8.41 15.35 -14.64
CA GLN A 76 -9.82 15.06 -14.41
C GLN A 76 -10.44 14.37 -15.63
N ASP A 77 -11.29 13.39 -15.36
CA ASP A 77 -12.08 12.66 -16.35
C ASP A 77 -13.43 12.25 -15.75
N GLU A 78 -14.32 11.69 -16.57
CA GLU A 78 -15.61 11.14 -16.12
C GLU A 78 -15.65 9.63 -16.35
N VAL A 79 -15.93 8.88 -15.29
CA VAL A 79 -16.18 7.42 -15.34
C VAL A 79 -17.53 7.16 -14.69
N ASP A 80 -18.43 6.49 -15.41
CA ASP A 80 -19.78 6.16 -14.96
C ASP A 80 -20.57 7.35 -14.39
N GLY A 81 -20.46 8.53 -15.02
CA GLY A 81 -21.15 9.75 -14.60
C GLY A 81 -20.53 10.43 -13.37
N LYS A 82 -19.34 9.98 -12.94
CA LYS A 82 -18.61 10.52 -11.79
C LYS A 82 -17.30 11.16 -12.23
N GLN A 83 -17.04 12.36 -11.73
CA GLN A 83 -15.72 12.98 -11.90
C GLN A 83 -14.67 12.25 -11.07
N VAL A 84 -13.57 11.88 -11.74
CA VAL A 84 -12.44 11.17 -11.16
C VAL A 84 -11.13 11.85 -11.56
N TRP A 85 -10.07 11.53 -10.84
CA TRP A 85 -8.70 11.84 -11.23
C TRP A 85 -8.06 10.59 -11.80
N LYS A 86 -7.81 10.61 -13.12
CA LYS A 86 -6.92 9.66 -13.78
C LYS A 86 -5.48 10.04 -13.46
N PHE A 87 -4.58 9.07 -13.44
CA PHE A 87 -3.18 9.32 -13.14
C PHE A 87 -2.26 8.40 -13.92
N ASP A 88 -1.07 8.89 -14.23
CA ASP A 88 0.06 8.07 -14.67
C ASP A 88 1.26 8.38 -13.78
N VAL A 89 1.97 7.33 -13.39
CA VAL A 89 3.23 7.39 -12.64
C VAL A 89 4.34 6.76 -13.47
N TYR A 90 5.39 7.53 -13.72
CA TYR A 90 6.59 7.12 -14.44
C TYR A 90 7.79 7.18 -13.49
N GLU A 91 8.71 6.24 -13.62
CA GLU A 91 10.04 6.40 -13.04
C GLU A 91 10.83 7.43 -13.84
N VAL A 92 11.65 8.20 -13.15
CA VAL A 92 12.65 9.07 -13.78
C VAL A 92 13.99 8.36 -13.73
N ASN A 93 14.48 7.95 -14.90
CA ASN A 93 15.78 7.31 -15.07
C ASN A 93 16.92 8.24 -14.63
N ALA A 94 18.11 7.67 -14.42
CA ALA A 94 19.30 8.42 -14.02
C ALA A 94 19.71 9.51 -15.04
N ASP A 95 19.37 9.33 -16.32
CA ASP A 95 19.61 10.31 -17.38
C ASP A 95 18.50 11.39 -17.49
N GLY A 96 17.49 11.33 -16.62
CA GLY A 96 16.35 12.25 -16.58
C GLY A 96 15.20 11.89 -17.51
N THR A 97 15.31 10.81 -18.29
CA THR A 97 14.21 10.32 -19.14
C THR A 97 13.15 9.58 -18.31
N LEU A 98 11.94 9.43 -18.86
CA LEU A 98 10.87 8.67 -18.22
C LEU A 98 10.94 7.19 -18.61
N SER A 99 10.54 6.30 -17.69
CA SER A 99 10.34 4.89 -18.00
C SER A 99 9.32 4.68 -19.13
N THR A 100 9.48 3.60 -19.89
CA THR A 100 8.54 3.24 -20.96
C THR A 100 7.27 2.59 -20.43
N VAL A 101 7.34 2.05 -19.21
CA VAL A 101 6.22 1.47 -18.46
C VAL A 101 5.77 2.48 -17.41
N SER A 102 4.47 2.73 -17.34
CA SER A 102 3.84 3.51 -16.28
C SER A 102 2.80 2.68 -15.51
N PHE A 103 2.60 3.08 -14.27
CA PHE A 103 1.49 2.68 -13.42
C PHE A 103 0.37 3.72 -13.51
N GLY A 104 -0.89 3.30 -13.45
CA GLY A 104 -2.06 4.19 -13.41
C GLY A 104 -2.85 4.28 -14.71
N LYS A 105 -2.38 3.67 -15.80
CA LYS A 105 -2.96 3.85 -17.16
C LYS A 105 -4.45 3.55 -17.23
N ASP A 106 -4.90 2.51 -16.55
CA ASP A 106 -6.31 2.11 -16.49
C ASP A 106 -6.92 2.35 -15.10
N SER A 107 -6.21 3.06 -14.24
CA SER A 107 -6.62 3.36 -12.87
C SER A 107 -7.09 4.81 -12.72
N TYR A 108 -7.79 5.06 -11.63
CA TYR A 108 -8.22 6.40 -11.23
C TYR A 108 -8.48 6.44 -9.74
N TYR A 109 -8.61 7.64 -9.19
CA TYR A 109 -9.12 7.83 -7.85
C TYR A 109 -10.15 8.94 -7.82
N TRP A 110 -10.96 8.97 -6.76
CA TRP A 110 -11.79 10.11 -6.45
C TRP A 110 -11.80 10.32 -4.94
N THR A 111 -12.28 11.49 -4.55
CA THR A 111 -12.47 11.83 -3.15
C THR A 111 -13.91 12.21 -2.90
N ASP A 112 -14.40 11.93 -1.70
CA ASP A 112 -15.69 12.40 -1.23
C ASP A 112 -15.60 12.77 0.26
N SER A 113 -16.74 12.97 0.93
CA SER A 113 -16.74 13.33 2.35
C SER A 113 -16.23 12.23 3.28
N SER A 114 -16.09 10.98 2.80
CA SER A 114 -15.69 9.83 3.60
C SER A 114 -14.21 9.49 3.49
N GLY A 115 -13.60 9.72 2.33
CA GLY A 115 -12.20 9.38 2.11
C GLY A 115 -11.74 9.48 0.67
N ILE A 116 -10.60 8.84 0.43
CA ILE A 116 -10.05 8.59 -0.90
C ILE A 116 -10.41 7.18 -1.34
N HIS A 117 -10.80 7.06 -2.60
CA HIS A 117 -11.13 5.80 -3.24
C HIS A 117 -10.26 5.65 -4.46
N PHE A 118 -9.54 4.55 -4.55
CA PHE A 118 -8.79 4.13 -5.72
C PHE A 118 -9.56 3.02 -6.43
N HIS A 119 -9.55 3.09 -7.75
CA HIS A 119 -9.88 1.99 -8.62
C HIS A 119 -8.62 1.65 -9.42
N PHE A 120 -8.07 0.47 -9.20
CA PHE A 120 -6.95 -0.06 -9.96
C PHE A 120 -7.49 -0.93 -11.08
N GLY A 121 -7.29 -0.50 -12.33
CA GLY A 121 -7.77 -1.25 -13.49
C GLY A 121 -7.06 -2.61 -13.63
N PRO A 122 -7.57 -3.53 -14.46
CA PRO A 122 -7.05 -4.90 -14.54
C PRO A 122 -5.56 -4.99 -14.86
N ARG A 123 -5.01 -4.06 -15.66
CA ARG A 123 -3.56 -4.03 -15.94
C ARG A 123 -2.79 -3.62 -14.69
N ASP A 124 -3.20 -2.54 -14.04
CA ASP A 124 -2.50 -2.01 -12.88
C ASP A 124 -2.67 -2.89 -11.63
N ASN A 125 -3.77 -3.63 -11.51
CA ASN A 125 -3.96 -4.64 -10.45
C ASN A 125 -2.97 -5.81 -10.60
N VAL A 126 -2.71 -6.28 -11.83
CA VAL A 126 -1.64 -7.27 -12.07
C VAL A 126 -0.28 -6.72 -11.61
N LEU A 127 -0.01 -5.45 -11.87
CA LEU A 127 1.24 -4.82 -11.47
C LEU A 127 1.36 -4.70 -9.93
N LEU A 128 0.25 -4.41 -9.23
CA LEU A 128 0.17 -4.41 -7.76
C LEU A 128 0.47 -5.79 -7.18
N ARG A 129 -0.17 -6.83 -7.72
CA ARG A 129 0.04 -8.21 -7.29
C ARG A 129 1.51 -8.65 -7.44
N ASP A 130 2.18 -8.16 -8.48
CA ASP A 130 3.58 -8.48 -8.74
C ASP A 130 4.55 -7.70 -7.81
N GLY A 131 4.05 -6.82 -6.93
CA GLY A 131 4.80 -6.16 -5.86
C GLY A 131 5.83 -5.14 -6.36
N SER A 132 5.52 -4.42 -7.44
CA SER A 132 6.47 -3.44 -7.99
C SER A 132 6.61 -2.22 -7.05
N MET A 133 7.81 -2.01 -6.51
CA MET A 133 8.13 -0.88 -5.64
C MET A 133 7.78 0.50 -6.22
N VAL A 134 7.78 0.64 -7.54
CA VAL A 134 7.45 1.88 -8.25
C VAL A 134 5.97 2.24 -8.10
N ILE A 135 5.11 1.22 -8.02
CA ILE A 135 3.68 1.37 -7.79
C ILE A 135 3.43 1.82 -6.36
N ILE A 136 4.12 1.19 -5.42
CA ILE A 136 4.08 1.53 -3.99
C ILE A 136 4.47 3.00 -3.81
N ASP A 137 5.59 3.41 -4.42
CA ASP A 137 6.07 4.79 -4.39
C ASP A 137 5.08 5.75 -5.07
N GLY A 138 4.44 5.31 -6.16
CA GLY A 138 3.40 6.06 -6.87
C GLY A 138 2.15 6.33 -6.01
N ILE A 139 1.66 5.31 -5.33
CA ILE A 139 0.53 5.44 -4.39
C ILE A 139 0.90 6.37 -3.25
N ALA A 140 2.08 6.19 -2.64
CA ALA A 140 2.56 7.07 -1.59
C ALA A 140 2.63 8.54 -2.06
N ALA A 141 3.11 8.77 -3.28
CA ALA A 141 3.18 10.11 -3.87
C ALA A 141 1.80 10.74 -4.12
N ILE A 142 0.79 9.96 -4.52
CA ILE A 142 -0.58 10.46 -4.68
C ILE A 142 -1.19 10.80 -3.33
N ILE A 143 -1.03 9.93 -2.33
CA ILE A 143 -1.57 10.16 -0.98
C ILE A 143 -0.89 11.38 -0.32
N ALA A 144 0.39 11.61 -0.58
CA ALA A 144 1.15 12.75 -0.06
C ALA A 144 0.60 14.12 -0.51
N ILE A 145 -0.21 14.19 -1.57
CA ILE A 145 -0.94 15.41 -1.95
C ILE A 145 -1.96 15.81 -0.87
N PHE A 146 -2.61 14.81 -0.26
CA PHE A 146 -3.65 15.02 0.74
C PHE A 146 -3.11 15.12 2.16
N GLN A 147 -1.90 14.59 2.39
CA GLN A 147 -1.28 14.53 3.70
C GLN A 147 0.24 14.81 3.62
N PRO A 148 0.64 16.01 3.18
CA PRO A 148 2.05 16.35 2.99
C PRO A 148 2.87 16.25 4.28
N GLU A 149 2.26 16.45 5.43
CA GLU A 149 2.90 16.31 6.74
C GLU A 149 3.25 14.86 7.11
N ALA A 150 2.59 13.87 6.51
CA ALA A 150 2.86 12.44 6.71
C ALA A 150 3.83 11.85 5.68
N ALA A 151 4.40 12.69 4.80
CA ALA A 151 5.25 12.29 3.69
C ALA A 151 6.38 11.32 4.08
N GLY A 152 6.97 11.42 5.27
CA GLY A 152 8.03 10.50 5.71
C GLY A 152 7.55 9.07 6.02
N VAL A 153 6.30 8.90 6.45
CA VAL A 153 5.74 7.59 6.87
C VAL A 153 4.82 6.97 5.82
N LEU A 154 4.43 7.74 4.80
CA LEU A 154 3.55 7.27 3.71
C LEU A 154 4.17 6.14 2.87
N ALA A 155 5.50 6.12 2.71
CA ALA A 155 6.18 5.01 2.04
C ALA A 155 5.99 3.69 2.82
N ALA A 156 6.17 3.72 4.15
CA ALA A 156 5.96 2.56 5.00
C ALA A 156 4.49 2.08 4.97
N PHE A 157 3.55 3.01 5.01
CA PHE A 157 2.14 2.69 4.84
C PHE A 157 1.85 2.03 3.48
N ALA A 158 2.37 2.59 2.38
CA ALA A 158 2.15 2.06 1.05
C ALA A 158 2.73 0.64 0.90
N ILE A 159 3.92 0.38 1.44
CA ILE A 159 4.54 -0.95 1.48
C ILE A 159 3.65 -1.94 2.25
N ALA A 160 3.20 -1.56 3.44
CA ALA A 160 2.35 -2.41 4.25
C ALA A 160 0.99 -2.67 3.58
N MET A 161 0.42 -1.66 2.92
CA MET A 161 -0.83 -1.79 2.18
C MET A 161 -0.68 -2.74 0.99
N ASP A 162 0.41 -2.64 0.24
CA ASP A 162 0.73 -3.55 -0.87
C ASP A 162 0.85 -5.00 -0.40
N GLY A 163 1.54 -5.24 0.72
CA GLY A 163 1.63 -6.57 1.32
C GLY A 163 0.26 -7.15 1.69
N VAL A 164 -0.68 -6.32 2.16
CA VAL A 164 -2.06 -6.75 2.40
C VAL A 164 -2.79 -7.01 1.08
N ILE A 165 -2.66 -6.14 0.07
CA ILE A 165 -3.25 -6.32 -1.26
C ILE A 165 -2.81 -7.65 -1.86
N ILE A 166 -1.51 -7.94 -1.91
CA ILE A 166 -0.97 -9.20 -2.44
C ILE A 166 -1.58 -10.42 -1.75
N ALA A 167 -1.83 -10.32 -0.44
CA ALA A 167 -2.40 -11.42 0.34
C ALA A 167 -3.88 -11.69 0.04
N VAL A 168 -4.64 -10.69 -0.45
CA VAL A 168 -6.11 -10.76 -0.57
C VAL A 168 -6.65 -10.49 -1.98
N GLU A 169 -5.80 -10.09 -2.92
CA GLU A 169 -6.17 -9.67 -4.27
C GLU A 169 -7.03 -10.71 -5.01
N TRP A 170 -6.70 -12.01 -4.90
CA TRP A 170 -7.47 -13.08 -5.53
C TRP A 170 -8.92 -13.17 -5.05
N GLU A 171 -9.19 -12.80 -3.78
CA GLU A 171 -10.52 -12.85 -3.17
C GLU A 171 -11.27 -11.53 -3.37
N GLU A 172 -10.55 -10.42 -3.42
CA GLU A 172 -11.12 -9.06 -3.42
C GLU A 172 -11.19 -8.40 -4.81
N SER A 173 -10.56 -9.00 -5.83
CA SER A 173 -10.65 -8.49 -7.20
C SER A 173 -12.06 -8.57 -7.74
N ASN A 174 -12.45 -7.54 -8.47
CA ASN A 174 -13.70 -7.50 -9.20
C ASN A 174 -13.71 -8.56 -10.33
N PRO A 175 -14.90 -8.93 -10.85
CA PRO A 175 -15.01 -9.92 -11.92
C PRO A 175 -14.25 -9.58 -13.21
N ASP A 176 -13.94 -8.30 -13.45
CA ASP A 176 -13.15 -7.83 -14.59
C ASP A 176 -11.64 -7.82 -14.33
N GLY A 177 -11.21 -8.20 -13.11
CA GLY A 177 -9.80 -8.22 -12.69
C GLY A 177 -9.30 -6.88 -12.12
N SER A 178 -10.16 -5.86 -11.99
CA SER A 178 -9.84 -4.62 -11.29
C SER A 178 -9.89 -4.79 -9.77
N LEU A 179 -9.33 -3.83 -9.02
CA LEU A 179 -9.34 -3.80 -7.56
C LEU A 179 -9.71 -2.42 -7.04
N ASP A 180 -10.70 -2.35 -6.16
CA ASP A 180 -11.10 -1.12 -5.48
C ASP A 180 -10.47 -1.03 -4.09
N VAL A 181 -9.94 0.14 -3.74
CA VAL A 181 -9.36 0.41 -2.42
C VAL A 181 -9.91 1.70 -1.85
N PHE A 182 -10.34 1.69 -0.59
CA PHE A 182 -10.85 2.87 0.10
C PHE A 182 -10.14 3.11 1.44
N ILE A 183 -9.70 4.36 1.62
CA ILE A 183 -9.06 4.84 2.86
C ILE A 183 -9.88 6.02 3.37
N SER A 184 -10.47 5.87 4.55
CA SER A 184 -11.24 6.96 5.17
C SER A 184 -10.34 8.12 5.60
N TRP A 185 -10.87 9.34 5.63
CA TRP A 185 -10.12 10.51 6.13
C TRP A 185 -9.61 10.33 7.55
N THR A 186 -10.39 9.66 8.40
CA THR A 186 -9.98 9.35 9.78
C THR A 186 -8.79 8.40 9.81
N ASN A 187 -8.74 7.41 8.92
CA ASN A 187 -7.64 6.47 8.84
C ASN A 187 -6.40 7.10 8.20
N LEU A 188 -6.59 7.95 7.19
CA LEU A 188 -5.52 8.73 6.59
C LEU A 188 -4.87 9.64 7.65
N ALA A 189 -5.65 10.41 8.41
CA ALA A 189 -5.14 11.28 9.47
C ALA A 189 -4.31 10.55 10.55
N LYS A 190 -4.60 9.28 10.83
CA LYS A 190 -3.82 8.47 11.79
C LYS A 190 -2.43 8.13 11.28
N ILE A 191 -2.19 8.11 9.96
CA ILE A 191 -0.87 7.81 9.40
C ILE A 191 0.19 8.78 9.92
N ALA A 192 -0.16 10.06 10.15
CA ALA A 192 0.76 11.07 10.67
C ALA A 192 1.09 10.90 12.17
N LEU A 193 0.42 10.01 12.89
CA LEU A 193 0.64 9.83 14.32
C LEU A 193 1.94 9.06 14.58
N PRO A 194 2.67 9.41 15.66
CA PRO A 194 3.88 8.70 16.02
C PRO A 194 3.58 7.28 16.53
N GLY A 195 4.52 6.37 16.28
CA GLY A 195 4.45 4.97 16.70
C GLY A 195 3.73 4.06 15.69
N VAL A 196 3.64 2.78 16.01
CA VAL A 196 3.02 1.76 15.16
C VAL A 196 1.55 2.10 14.93
N GLN A 197 1.15 2.22 13.67
CA GLN A 197 -0.22 2.54 13.29
C GLN A 197 -1.00 1.30 12.89
N ASN A 198 -2.27 1.24 13.28
CA ASN A 198 -3.22 0.22 12.83
C ASN A 198 -4.31 0.92 12.03
N ILE A 199 -4.21 0.85 10.71
CA ILE A 199 -5.07 1.57 9.77
C ILE A 199 -6.01 0.58 9.12
N SER A 200 -7.31 0.83 9.20
CA SER A 200 -8.29 0.01 8.50
C SER A 200 -8.48 0.51 7.07
N VAL A 201 -8.18 -0.32 6.10
CA VAL A 201 -8.32 -0.03 4.65
C VAL A 201 -9.34 -1.00 4.09
N LYS A 202 -10.29 -0.50 3.29
CA LYS A 202 -11.20 -1.38 2.57
C LYS A 202 -10.54 -1.79 1.26
N ILE A 203 -10.40 -3.09 1.02
CA ILE A 203 -9.84 -3.65 -0.21
C ILE A 203 -10.92 -4.57 -0.77
N GLY A 204 -11.37 -4.28 -1.99
CA GLY A 204 -12.57 -4.86 -2.58
C GLY A 204 -13.80 -4.68 -1.69
N SER A 205 -14.28 -5.80 -1.15
CA SER A 205 -15.49 -5.91 -0.37
C SER A 205 -15.29 -5.85 1.15
N HIS A 206 -14.08 -6.12 1.66
CA HIS A 206 -13.80 -6.23 3.10
C HIS A 206 -12.82 -5.18 3.63
N TYR A 207 -12.81 -5.02 4.95
CA TYR A 207 -11.85 -4.17 5.66
C TYR A 207 -10.70 -5.00 6.21
N TYR A 208 -9.48 -4.54 5.93
CA TYR A 208 -8.23 -5.14 6.38
C TYR A 208 -7.45 -4.16 7.24
N THR A 209 -6.65 -4.70 8.16
CA THR A 209 -5.76 -3.91 9.00
C THR A 209 -4.39 -3.85 8.36
N VAL A 210 -3.95 -2.63 8.03
CA VAL A 210 -2.59 -2.33 7.60
C VAL A 210 -1.80 -1.85 8.82
N VAL A 211 -0.67 -2.50 9.08
CA VAL A 211 0.22 -2.21 10.22
C VAL A 211 1.59 -1.79 9.70
N PHE A 212 2.09 -0.64 10.15
CA PHE A 212 3.39 -0.07 9.79
C PHE A 212 3.93 0.84 10.90
#